data_AF-A0A954GCG0-F1
#
_entry.id   AF-A0A954GCG0-F1
#
_cell.length_a   1.000
_cell.length_b   1.000
_cell.length_c   1.000
_cell.angle_alpha   90.00
_cell.angle_beta   90.00
_cell.angle_gamma   90.00
#
_symmetry.space_group_name_H-M   'P 1'
#
loop_
_entity.id
_entity.type
_entity.pdbx_description
1 polymer ?
#
loop_
_entity_poly.entity_id
_entity_poly.type
_entity_poly.pdbx_seq_one_letter_code
_entity_poly.pdbx_strand_id
1 'polypeptide(L)'
;MQQDYFRKHIQLSRKLDIPFVIHCREAEADVVELLQQESNGAQLKGLMHSFCGSPETAAARLDLGLHISFAGMLTFKKNDELRETAKQIPLDRLLVETDSPYLAPVPMRGKRNEPAFVKYTCA
;
A
#
# COMPACT_ATOMS: atom_id res chain seq x y z
N MET A 1 -20.89 -6.99 -0.36
CA MET A 1 -20.15 -7.36 -1.59
C MET A 1 -18.65 -7.11 -1.47
N GLN A 2 -18.14 -5.87 -1.38
CA GLN A 2 -16.68 -5.61 -1.35
C GLN A 2 -15.99 -6.30 -0.17
N GLN A 3 -16.51 -6.12 1.04
CA GLN A 3 -15.98 -6.76 2.26
C GLN A 3 -15.99 -8.30 2.18
N ASP A 4 -17.02 -8.90 1.54
CA ASP A 4 -17.12 -10.35 1.39
C ASP A 4 -16.00 -10.90 0.51
N TYR A 5 -15.74 -10.24 -0.63
CA TYR A 5 -14.65 -10.63 -1.52
C TYR A 5 -13.28 -10.31 -0.91
N PHE A 6 -13.16 -9.23 -0.14
CA PHE A 6 -11.93 -8.92 0.60
C PHE A 6 -11.54 -10.08 1.53
N ARG A 7 -12.47 -10.53 2.39
CA ARG A 7 -12.25 -11.69 3.27
C ARG A 7 -11.91 -12.96 2.49
N LYS A 8 -12.66 -13.26 1.42
CA LYS A 8 -12.40 -14.44 0.57
C LYS A 8 -10.99 -14.45 -0.03
N HIS A 9 -10.46 -13.31 -0.47
CA HIS A 9 -9.09 -13.23 -1.00
C HIS A 9 -8.04 -13.47 0.10
N ILE A 10 -8.25 -12.94 1.31
CA ILE A 10 -7.33 -13.19 2.43
C ILE A 10 -7.34 -14.68 2.81
N GLN A 11 -8.51 -15.28 2.92
CA GLN A 11 -8.66 -16.70 3.23
C GLN A 11 -8.06 -17.60 2.16
N LEU A 12 -8.25 -17.26 0.87
CA LEU A 12 -7.64 -17.98 -0.24
C LEU A 12 -6.11 -17.86 -0.22
N SER A 13 -5.59 -16.65 0.03
CA SER A 13 -4.16 -16.38 0.13
C SER A 13 -3.51 -17.20 1.24
N ARG A 14 -4.17 -17.30 2.41
CA ARG A 14 -3.76 -18.18 3.50
C ARG A 14 -3.76 -19.66 3.10
N LYS A 15 -4.80 -20.12 2.41
CA LYS A 15 -4.91 -21.53 1.96
C LYS A 15 -3.81 -21.91 0.96
N LEU A 16 -3.42 -20.98 0.10
CA LEU A 16 -2.43 -21.19 -0.96
C LEU A 16 -1.00 -20.78 -0.57
N ASP A 17 -0.81 -20.21 0.62
CA ASP A 17 0.44 -19.62 1.08
C ASP A 17 1.06 -18.59 0.11
N ILE A 18 0.21 -17.76 -0.50
CA ILE A 18 0.63 -16.67 -1.38
C ILE A 18 0.28 -15.32 -0.74
N PRO A 19 1.10 -14.27 -0.94
CA PRO A 19 0.77 -12.94 -0.44
C PRO A 19 -0.39 -12.31 -1.23
N PHE A 20 -1.09 -11.37 -0.62
CA PHE A 20 -2.14 -10.58 -1.25
C PHE A 20 -1.79 -9.09 -1.34
N VAL A 21 -2.39 -8.40 -2.31
CA VAL A 21 -2.20 -6.96 -2.53
C VAL A 21 -3.50 -6.24 -2.21
N ILE A 22 -3.43 -5.23 -1.34
CA ILE A 22 -4.55 -4.46 -0.83
C ILE A 22 -4.56 -3.09 -1.50
N HIS A 23 -5.67 -2.77 -2.15
CA HIS A 23 -6.02 -1.40 -2.51
C HIS A 23 -7.01 -0.86 -1.48
N CYS A 24 -6.77 0.36 -0.98
CA CYS A 24 -7.65 1.06 -0.07
C CYS A 24 -7.81 2.51 -0.54
N ARG A 25 -9.05 2.96 -0.65
CA ARG A 25 -9.38 4.34 -0.97
C ARG A 25 -10.69 4.69 -0.29
N GLU A 26 -10.67 5.67 0.60
CA GLU A 26 -11.86 6.16 1.31
C GLU A 26 -12.59 5.05 2.08
N ALA A 27 -11.83 4.06 2.58
CA ALA A 27 -12.35 2.84 3.21
C ALA A 27 -11.42 2.35 4.34
N GLU A 28 -10.64 3.25 4.93
CA GLU A 28 -9.57 2.92 5.87
C GLU A 28 -10.10 2.21 7.12
N ALA A 29 -11.26 2.63 7.64
CA ALA A 29 -11.88 2.02 8.82
C ALA A 29 -12.27 0.56 8.56
N ASP A 30 -13.01 0.31 7.48
CA ASP A 30 -13.44 -1.03 7.05
C ASP A 30 -12.23 -1.95 6.82
N VAL A 31 -11.20 -1.46 6.13
CA VAL A 31 -10.00 -2.26 5.82
C VAL A 31 -9.25 -2.62 7.11
N VAL A 32 -9.12 -1.70 8.07
CA VAL A 32 -8.47 -2.00 9.36
C VAL A 32 -9.23 -3.06 10.12
N GLU A 33 -10.55 -2.89 10.26
CA GLU A 33 -11.39 -3.82 10.99
C GLU A 33 -11.29 -5.24 10.39
N LEU A 34 -11.38 -5.34 9.06
CA LEU A 34 -11.29 -6.61 8.35
C LEU A 34 -9.92 -7.26 8.47
N LEU A 35 -8.83 -6.49 8.35
CA LEU A 35 -7.47 -7.01 8.51
C LEU A 35 -7.23 -7.51 9.94
N GLN A 36 -7.73 -6.79 10.96
CA GLN A 36 -7.63 -7.23 12.35
C GLN A 36 -8.39 -8.53 12.58
N GLN A 37 -9.65 -8.61 12.12
CA GLN A 37 -10.47 -9.82 12.20
C GLN A 37 -9.80 -11.01 11.48
N GLU A 38 -9.35 -10.81 10.25
CA GLU A 38 -8.75 -11.87 9.46
C GLU A 38 -7.35 -12.24 9.95
N SER A 39 -6.59 -11.34 10.59
CA SER A 39 -5.28 -11.65 11.17
C SER A 39 -5.37 -12.77 12.20
N ASN A 40 -6.46 -12.80 12.97
CA ASN A 40 -6.68 -13.73 14.08
C ASN A 40 -5.45 -13.83 15.01
N GLY A 41 -4.78 -12.70 15.27
CA GLY A 41 -3.56 -12.62 16.09
C GLY A 41 -2.27 -13.11 15.42
N ALA A 42 -2.30 -13.49 14.15
CA ALA A 42 -1.14 -13.88 13.37
C ALA A 42 -0.73 -12.80 12.36
N GLN A 43 0.54 -12.81 11.97
CA GLN A 43 1.08 -11.92 10.94
C GLN A 43 0.46 -12.25 9.57
N LEU A 44 0.05 -11.22 8.85
CA LEU A 44 -0.48 -11.31 7.49
C LEU A 44 0.68 -11.22 6.49
N LYS A 45 0.57 -11.98 5.39
CA LYS A 45 1.47 -11.88 4.24
C LYS A 45 0.80 -11.04 3.17
N GLY A 46 1.04 -9.74 3.16
CA GLY A 46 0.43 -8.86 2.17
C GLY A 46 1.12 -7.52 1.98
N LEU A 47 0.61 -6.76 1.02
CA LEU A 47 1.10 -5.45 0.61
C LEU A 47 -0.03 -4.43 0.62
N MET A 48 0.18 -3.30 1.31
CA MET A 48 -0.59 -2.08 1.09
C MET A 48 -0.05 -1.37 -0.15
N HIS A 49 -0.74 -1.55 -1.28
CA HIS A 49 -0.38 -0.93 -2.55
C HIS A 49 -0.82 0.54 -2.57
N SER A 50 -0.01 1.38 -3.21
CA SER A 50 -0.27 2.80 -3.46
C SER A 50 -0.71 3.54 -2.19
N PHE A 51 0.02 3.30 -1.09
CA PHE A 51 -0.34 3.77 0.24
C PHE A 51 -0.37 5.30 0.31
N CYS A 52 -1.43 5.84 0.90
CA CYS A 52 -1.67 7.28 1.06
C CYS A 52 -2.00 7.68 2.52
N GLY A 53 -1.69 6.83 3.50
CA GLY A 53 -2.01 7.05 4.91
C GLY A 53 -0.94 7.83 5.67
N SER A 54 -1.25 8.13 6.93
CA SER A 54 -0.35 8.78 7.91
C SER A 54 0.63 7.79 8.56
N PRO A 55 1.64 8.26 9.30
CA PRO A 55 2.60 7.38 9.99
C PRO A 55 1.94 6.42 10.98
N GLU A 56 0.92 6.89 11.71
CA GLU A 56 0.18 6.07 12.68
C GLU A 56 -0.56 4.94 11.96
N THR A 57 -1.19 5.26 10.83
CA THR A 57 -1.88 4.24 10.05
C THR A 57 -0.88 3.25 9.45
N ALA A 58 0.27 3.70 8.96
CA ALA A 58 1.32 2.84 8.43
C ALA A 58 1.86 1.88 9.48
N ALA A 59 2.18 2.38 10.67
CA ALA A 59 2.64 1.57 11.81
C ALA A 59 1.65 0.44 12.13
N ALA A 60 0.35 0.75 12.19
CA ALA A 60 -0.67 -0.27 12.42
C ALA A 60 -0.74 -1.36 11.33
N ARG A 61 -0.34 -1.08 10.07
CA ARG A 61 -0.27 -2.10 9.01
C ARG A 61 1.02 -2.91 9.09
N LEU A 62 2.13 -2.28 9.48
CA LEU A 62 3.39 -2.96 9.75
C LEU A 62 3.27 -3.93 10.91
N ASP A 63 2.54 -3.57 11.97
CA ASP A 63 2.28 -4.45 13.13
C ASP A 63 1.50 -5.72 12.74
N LEU A 64 0.68 -5.63 11.69
CA LEU A 64 -0.04 -6.76 11.09
C LEU A 64 0.84 -7.57 10.12
N GLY A 65 2.10 -7.19 9.89
CA GLY A 65 3.03 -7.91 9.01
C GLY A 65 3.00 -7.50 7.56
N LEU A 66 2.24 -6.46 7.22
CA LEU A 66 2.11 -5.99 5.85
C LEU A 66 3.33 -5.19 5.41
N HIS A 67 3.61 -5.24 4.12
CA HIS A 67 4.53 -4.32 3.45
C HIS A 67 3.77 -3.07 3.00
N ILE A 68 4.49 -1.99 2.74
CA ILE A 68 3.92 -0.73 2.27
C ILE A 68 4.63 -0.32 0.98
N SER A 69 3.85 -0.02 -0.05
CA SER A 69 4.36 0.50 -1.32
C SER A 69 3.86 1.92 -1.57
N PHE A 70 4.71 2.73 -2.18
CA PHE A 70 4.37 4.06 -2.68
C PHE A 70 4.53 4.12 -4.19
N ALA A 71 3.61 4.85 -4.84
CA ALA A 71 3.66 5.14 -6.27
C ALA A 71 4.07 6.60 -6.53
N GLY A 72 3.84 7.10 -7.75
CA GLY A 72 4.35 8.42 -8.13
C GLY A 72 3.74 9.60 -7.37
N MET A 73 2.62 9.41 -6.65
CA MET A 73 2.06 10.45 -5.78
C MET A 73 3.02 10.90 -4.66
N LEU A 74 3.97 10.07 -4.26
CA LEU A 74 4.98 10.42 -3.25
C LEU A 74 5.82 11.64 -3.69
N THR A 75 6.02 11.79 -5.00
CA THR A 75 6.80 12.88 -5.61
C THR A 75 6.00 14.19 -5.75
N PHE A 76 4.70 14.20 -5.44
CA PHE A 76 3.85 15.37 -5.68
C PHE A 76 4.12 16.47 -4.64
N LYS A 77 4.21 17.72 -5.09
CA LYS A 77 4.55 18.89 -4.26
C LYS A 77 3.76 18.98 -2.95
N LYS A 78 2.45 18.66 -2.96
CA LYS A 78 1.57 18.79 -1.79
C LYS A 78 1.60 17.62 -0.80
N ASN A 79 2.31 16.54 -1.10
CA ASN A 79 2.28 15.30 -0.31
C ASN A 79 3.42 15.23 0.71
N ASP A 80 3.64 16.31 1.47
CA ASP A 80 4.70 16.37 2.50
C ASP A 80 4.46 15.33 3.61
N GLU A 81 3.25 15.22 4.13
CA GLU A 81 2.90 14.22 5.17
C GLU A 81 3.11 12.78 4.70
N LEU A 82 2.85 12.50 3.42
CA LEU A 82 3.09 11.17 2.85
C LEU A 82 4.59 10.87 2.78
N ARG A 83 5.43 11.86 2.47
CA ARG A 83 6.88 11.71 2.51
C ARG A 83 7.39 11.49 3.93
N GLU A 84 6.83 12.18 4.92
CA GLU A 84 7.16 11.91 6.33
C GLU A 84 6.76 10.50 6.75
N THR A 85 5.63 10.00 6.25
CA THR A 85 5.22 8.61 6.46
C THR A 85 6.20 7.64 5.82
N ALA A 86 6.59 7.86 4.56
CA ALA A 86 7.53 7.01 3.84
C ALA A 86 8.90 6.90 4.57
N LYS A 87 9.39 7.98 5.18
CA LYS A 87 10.64 7.98 5.96
C LYS A 87 10.59 7.09 7.21
N GLN A 88 9.41 6.82 7.74
CA GLN A 88 9.24 5.99 8.94
C GLN A 88 9.09 4.50 8.62
N ILE A 89 8.95 4.14 7.34
CA ILE A 89 8.79 2.74 6.95
C ILE A 89 10.16 2.04 6.99
N PRO A 90 10.30 0.92 7.71
CA PRO A 90 11.50 0.10 7.66
C PRO A 90 11.84 -0.33 6.24
N LEU A 91 13.11 -0.28 5.84
CA LEU A 91 13.53 -0.61 4.46
C LEU A 91 13.21 -2.04 4.05
N ASP A 92 13.18 -2.98 5.01
CA ASP A 92 12.79 -4.38 4.79
C ASP A 92 11.27 -4.58 4.63
N ARG A 93 10.47 -3.50 4.81
CA ARG A 93 9.02 -3.46 4.63
C ARG A 93 8.56 -2.49 3.55
N LEU A 94 9.49 -1.73 2.96
CA LEU A 94 9.22 -0.71 1.96
C LEU A 94 9.33 -1.28 0.55
N LEU A 95 8.32 -1.01 -0.27
CA LEU A 95 8.31 -1.29 -1.71
C LEU A 95 7.99 0.00 -2.49
N VAL A 96 8.18 -0.08 -3.80
CA VAL A 96 7.97 1.03 -4.73
C VAL A 96 7.28 0.52 -5.98
N GLU A 97 6.42 1.35 -6.56
CA GLU A 97 5.69 0.99 -7.76
C GLU A 97 5.32 2.21 -8.61
N THR A 98 4.53 1.97 -9.66
CA THR A 98 4.03 3.03 -10.54
C THR A 98 2.52 3.18 -10.49
N ASP A 99 1.79 2.09 -10.27
CA ASP A 99 0.34 2.03 -10.53
C ASP A 99 -0.02 2.47 -11.97
N SER A 100 0.82 2.10 -12.93
CA SER A 100 0.60 2.46 -14.34
C SER A 100 -0.73 1.89 -14.84
N PRO A 101 -1.54 2.67 -15.58
CA PRO A 101 -1.19 3.92 -16.27
C PRO A 101 -1.39 5.22 -15.48
N TYR A 102 -1.70 5.14 -14.19
CA TYR A 102 -2.03 6.26 -13.32
C TYR A 102 -0.82 6.84 -12.59
N LEU A 103 -1.00 8.00 -11.95
CA LEU A 103 -0.05 8.53 -10.95
C LEU A 103 1.40 8.70 -11.44
N ALA A 104 1.61 9.19 -12.67
CA ALA A 104 2.96 9.45 -13.18
C ALA A 104 3.76 10.35 -12.21
N PRO A 105 4.94 9.91 -11.73
CA PRO A 105 5.78 10.68 -10.80
C PRO A 105 6.32 11.94 -11.47
N VAL A 106 6.75 12.94 -10.69
CA VAL A 106 7.56 14.06 -11.18
C VAL A 106 8.91 13.52 -11.67
N PRO A 107 9.42 13.90 -12.86
CA PRO A 107 9.00 15.01 -13.73
C PRO A 107 7.97 14.64 -14.81
N MET A 108 7.43 13.41 -14.81
CA MET A 108 6.47 12.91 -15.80
C MET A 108 5.00 13.20 -15.45
N ARG A 109 4.73 13.91 -14.35
CA ARG A 109 3.38 14.21 -13.87
C ARG A 109 2.50 14.82 -14.96
N GLY A 110 1.29 14.30 -15.10
CA GLY A 110 0.31 14.70 -16.13
C GLY A 110 0.42 13.92 -17.45
N LYS A 111 1.46 13.11 -17.63
CA LYS A 111 1.55 12.14 -18.72
C LYS A 111 0.95 10.80 -18.29
N ARG A 112 0.68 9.91 -19.26
CA ARG A 112 0.39 8.50 -19.00
C ARG A 112 1.59 7.87 -18.30
N ASN A 113 1.35 7.18 -17.19
CA ASN A 113 2.43 6.50 -16.45
C ASN A 113 2.83 5.19 -17.14
N GLU A 114 4.08 4.78 -16.91
CA GLU A 114 4.63 3.53 -17.39
C GLU A 114 5.58 2.91 -16.35
N PRO A 115 5.79 1.57 -16.39
CA PRO A 115 6.68 0.89 -15.44
C PRO A 115 8.09 1.49 -15.34
N ALA A 116 8.63 2.00 -16.46
CA ALA A 116 9.96 2.63 -16.51
C ALA A 116 10.07 3.90 -15.67
N PHE A 117 8.95 4.53 -15.28
CA PHE A 117 8.94 5.72 -14.44
C PHE A 117 9.13 5.40 -12.95
N VAL A 118 9.15 4.12 -12.53
CA VAL A 118 9.39 3.75 -11.12
C VAL A 118 10.68 4.36 -10.57
N LYS A 119 11.70 4.52 -11.40
CA LYS A 119 12.97 5.17 -11.03
C LYS A 119 12.80 6.59 -10.50
N TYR A 120 11.75 7.31 -10.92
CA TYR A 120 11.46 8.67 -10.45
C TYR A 120 10.68 8.68 -9.12
N THR A 121 9.99 7.60 -8.77
CA THR A 121 9.34 7.44 -7.46
C THR A 121 10.38 7.24 -6.34
N CYS A 122 11.53 6.65 -6.68
CA CYS A 122 12.57 6.21 -5.73
C CYS A 122 13.83 7.10 -5.76
N ALA A 123 13.78 8.22 -6.49
CA ALA A 123 14.92 9.11 -6.72
C ALA A 123 15.10 10.15 -5.61
#